data_AF-A0A2W5YAQ2-F1
#
_entry.id   AF-A0A2W5YAQ2-F1
#
_cell.length_a   1.000
_cell.length_b   1.000
_cell.length_c   1.000
_cell.angle_alpha   90.00
_cell.angle_beta   90.00
_cell.angle_gamma   90.00
#
_symmetry.space_group_name_H-M   'P 1'
#
loop_
_entity.id
_entity.type
_entity.pdbx_description
1 polymer ?
#
loop_
_entity_poly.entity_id
_entity_poly.type
_entity_poly.pdbx_seq_one_letter_code
_entity_poly.pdbx_strand_id
1 'polypeptide(L)'
;MLWLTTLAVVAAAAGLWLVFMHGGSHAATVAGQRAATTPGAPVAAGHAIPTGLHPAARARPAGATLEVPDSEAAQSFADPVAAAAHAAARTPATAVSNIAPGAPTDAQVTRELAQLEALQHAHSGRGHAGSIDAAGQAIAPAGAPQAVAAVIAGGNAIADFPYVYGGGHASFVDTAYDCSGSVSYALAAGGMIASPVTSGELMSWGAPGPGRWISVYAHSGHTFMVVAGLRFDTSGRAGPLSTRWSTNPRSTAGFAVRHWPGL
;
A
#
# COMPACT_ATOMS: atom_id res chain seq x y z
N MET A 1 -15.03 46.16 51.06
CA MET A 1 -15.01 45.47 49.75
C MET A 1 -13.80 44.54 49.74
N LEU A 2 -13.99 43.29 50.17
CA LEU A 2 -12.97 42.24 50.10
C LEU A 2 -13.00 41.61 48.71
N TRP A 3 -11.84 41.51 48.05
CA TRP A 3 -11.64 40.58 46.95
C TRP A 3 -10.46 39.67 47.31
N LEU A 4 -10.77 38.39 47.53
CA LEU A 4 -9.80 37.33 47.77
C LEU A 4 -9.11 36.96 46.46
N THR A 5 -7.77 36.94 46.48
CA THR A 5 -6.94 36.23 45.50
C THR A 5 -6.79 34.77 45.93
N THR A 6 -7.20 33.82 45.10
CA THR A 6 -6.94 32.39 45.33
C THR A 6 -5.93 31.90 44.28
N LEU A 7 -4.69 31.64 44.72
CA LEU A 7 -3.73 30.79 44.00
C LEU A 7 -4.17 29.34 44.20
N ALA A 8 -4.40 28.60 43.10
CA ALA A 8 -4.50 27.15 43.12
C ALA A 8 -3.20 26.55 42.60
N VAL A 9 -2.43 25.97 43.52
CA VAL A 9 -1.31 25.07 43.27
C VAL A 9 -1.87 23.72 42.83
N VAL A 10 -1.47 23.21 41.66
CA VAL A 10 -1.66 21.80 41.29
C VAL A 10 -0.30 21.13 41.29
N ALA A 11 -0.12 20.24 42.25
CA ALA A 11 1.07 19.42 42.46
C ALA A 11 1.15 18.29 41.42
N ALA A 12 2.35 18.10 40.87
CA ALA A 12 2.72 16.99 40.01
C ALA A 12 2.90 15.71 40.85
N ALA A 13 2.22 14.62 40.47
CA ALA A 13 2.48 13.29 40.99
C ALA A 13 3.34 12.51 39.98
N ALA A 14 4.59 12.27 40.35
CA ALA A 14 5.52 11.39 39.64
C ALA A 14 5.20 9.93 39.97
N GLY A 15 4.85 9.14 38.95
CA GLY A 15 4.74 7.68 39.05
C GLY A 15 6.02 7.01 38.56
N LEU A 16 6.81 6.48 39.48
CA LEU A 16 7.98 5.64 39.21
C LEU A 16 7.58 4.17 39.36
N TRP A 17 7.47 3.45 38.24
CA TRP A 17 7.32 1.99 38.25
C TRP A 17 8.66 1.32 37.92
N LEU A 18 9.24 0.69 38.93
CA LEU A 18 10.37 -0.23 38.82
C LEU A 18 9.90 -1.55 38.20
N VAL A 19 10.50 -1.96 37.08
CA VAL A 19 10.41 -3.33 36.56
C VAL A 19 11.69 -4.07 36.93
N PHE A 20 11.51 -5.11 37.74
CA PHE A 20 12.53 -6.12 38.06
C PHE A 20 12.86 -6.93 36.80
N MET A 21 14.13 -6.90 36.39
CA MET A 21 14.72 -7.90 35.51
C MET A 21 15.27 -9.04 36.37
N HIS A 22 14.74 -10.24 36.19
CA HIS A 22 15.39 -11.46 36.69
C HIS A 22 15.56 -12.47 35.55
N GLY A 23 16.81 -12.88 35.39
CA GLY A 23 17.29 -13.73 34.32
C GLY A 23 16.84 -15.18 34.44
N GLY A 24 16.97 -15.87 33.32
CA GLY A 24 16.70 -17.30 33.19
C GLY A 24 17.39 -17.84 31.94
N SER A 25 18.72 -17.90 31.97
CA SER A 25 19.52 -18.66 31.02
C SER A 25 19.42 -20.14 31.38
N HIS A 26 18.84 -20.97 30.52
CA HIS A 26 19.09 -22.41 30.54
C HIS A 26 19.61 -22.87 29.18
N ALA A 27 20.89 -23.22 29.20
CA ALA A 27 21.58 -23.98 28.19
C ALA A 27 20.96 -25.37 28.04
N ALA A 28 20.83 -25.83 26.81
CA ALA A 28 20.76 -27.25 26.49
C ALA A 28 21.81 -27.54 25.41
N THR A 29 22.95 -28.04 25.88
CA THR A 29 24.03 -28.62 25.11
C THR A 29 23.57 -29.98 24.57
N VAL A 30 23.59 -30.17 23.25
CA VAL A 30 23.80 -31.51 22.67
C VAL A 30 24.81 -31.35 21.53
N ALA A 31 26.01 -31.86 21.80
CA ALA A 31 27.09 -32.01 20.84
C ALA A 31 27.21 -33.48 20.43
N GLY A 32 27.56 -33.70 19.16
CA GLY A 32 27.90 -35.00 18.57
C GLY A 32 26.88 -35.41 17.50
N GLN A 33 27.23 -35.68 16.24
CA GLN A 33 28.50 -36.12 15.67
C GLN A 33 28.62 -35.66 14.20
N ARG A 34 29.86 -35.42 13.77
CA ARG A 34 30.23 -35.31 12.35
C ARG A 34 30.33 -36.70 11.71
N ALA A 35 29.87 -36.84 10.48
CA ALA A 35 30.58 -37.60 9.45
C ALA A 35 30.04 -37.22 8.06
N ALA A 36 30.95 -36.74 7.20
CA ALA A 36 30.73 -36.57 5.78
C ALA A 36 30.73 -37.94 5.07
N THR A 37 29.90 -38.11 4.04
CA THR A 37 30.20 -38.92 2.84
C THR A 37 29.15 -38.69 1.75
N THR A 38 29.61 -38.23 0.60
CA THR A 38 29.03 -38.41 -0.75
C THR A 38 29.92 -39.51 -1.38
N PRO A 39 29.47 -40.49 -2.21
CA PRO A 39 28.72 -40.22 -3.45
C PRO A 39 27.74 -41.32 -3.92
N GLY A 40 26.94 -41.00 -4.94
CA GLY A 40 26.31 -42.02 -5.80
C GLY A 40 24.97 -41.61 -6.39
N ALA A 41 24.96 -41.26 -7.68
CA ALA A 41 23.76 -41.28 -8.51
C ALA A 41 23.36 -42.73 -8.82
N PRO A 42 22.07 -42.98 -9.09
CA PRO A 42 21.75 -43.58 -10.38
C PRO A 42 20.57 -42.93 -11.10
N VAL A 43 20.67 -43.00 -12.42
CA VAL A 43 19.66 -42.76 -13.46
C VAL A 43 18.53 -43.81 -13.40
N ALA A 44 17.27 -43.39 -13.53
CA ALA A 44 16.30 -43.97 -14.49
C ALA A 44 14.92 -43.27 -14.45
N ALA A 45 14.52 -42.85 -15.65
CA ALA A 45 13.20 -42.55 -16.22
C ALA A 45 11.91 -42.87 -15.44
N GLY A 46 10.99 -41.89 -15.45
CA GLY A 46 9.55 -42.06 -15.23
C GLY A 46 8.79 -40.87 -15.80
N HIS A 47 7.88 -41.12 -16.74
CA HIS A 47 7.12 -40.16 -17.53
C HIS A 47 6.09 -39.34 -16.71
N ALA A 48 6.04 -38.02 -16.92
CA ALA A 48 4.82 -37.21 -16.78
C ALA A 48 4.93 -35.88 -17.59
N ILE A 49 3.96 -35.65 -18.47
CA ILE A 49 3.65 -34.42 -19.23
C ILE A 49 2.63 -33.60 -18.38
N PRO A 50 2.27 -32.32 -18.62
CA PRO A 50 2.95 -31.08 -19.04
C PRO A 50 2.75 -29.92 -18.01
N THR A 51 3.50 -28.81 -18.03
CA THR A 51 2.95 -27.45 -17.70
C THR A 51 3.98 -26.32 -17.82
N GLY A 52 3.57 -25.22 -18.46
CA GLY A 52 3.90 -23.84 -18.09
C GLY A 52 5.36 -23.37 -18.18
N LEU A 53 5.76 -22.80 -19.32
CA LEU A 53 6.85 -21.82 -19.34
C LEU A 53 6.26 -20.42 -19.36
N HIS A 54 6.03 -19.87 -18.17
CA HIS A 54 6.13 -18.42 -17.97
C HIS A 54 7.56 -18.00 -18.32
N PRO A 55 7.80 -16.95 -19.12
CA PRO A 55 9.14 -16.41 -19.25
C PRO A 55 9.57 -15.90 -17.87
N ALA A 56 10.59 -16.55 -17.31
CA ALA A 56 11.24 -16.15 -16.08
C ALA A 56 11.64 -14.68 -16.18
N ALA A 57 11.14 -13.87 -15.23
CA ALA A 57 11.59 -12.51 -15.03
C ALA A 57 13.11 -12.53 -14.85
N ARG A 58 13.83 -12.06 -15.87
CA ARG A 58 15.27 -11.90 -15.81
C ARG A 58 15.55 -10.85 -14.74
N ALA A 59 16.17 -11.25 -13.64
CA ALA A 59 16.65 -10.32 -12.63
C ALA A 59 17.55 -9.28 -13.32
N ARG A 60 17.11 -8.02 -13.33
CA ARG A 60 17.88 -6.88 -13.84
C ARG A 60 18.89 -6.46 -12.77
N PRO A 61 20.10 -6.04 -13.16
CA PRO A 61 21.06 -5.49 -12.21
C PRO A 61 20.54 -4.17 -11.65
N ALA A 62 20.87 -3.90 -10.38
CA ALA A 62 20.57 -2.67 -9.66
C ALA A 62 21.21 -1.47 -10.36
N GLY A 63 20.46 -0.84 -11.25
CA GLY A 63 20.68 0.52 -11.71
C GLY A 63 19.46 1.31 -11.30
N ALA A 64 19.55 2.01 -10.18
CA ALA A 64 18.55 3.00 -9.80
C ALA A 64 18.54 4.07 -10.91
N THR A 65 17.53 4.02 -11.77
CA THR A 65 17.24 5.16 -12.63
C THR A 65 17.00 6.33 -11.68
N LEU A 66 17.86 7.33 -11.69
CA LEU A 66 17.65 8.54 -10.89
C LEU A 66 16.30 9.11 -11.29
N GLU A 67 15.34 9.14 -10.35
CA GLU A 67 14.07 9.78 -10.56
C GLU A 67 14.30 11.26 -10.90
N VAL A 68 13.44 11.83 -11.73
CA VAL A 68 13.46 13.28 -11.97
C VAL A 68 12.78 13.93 -10.76
N PRO A 69 13.32 15.06 -10.25
CA PRO A 69 12.71 15.77 -9.14
C PRO A 69 11.21 15.97 -9.32
N ASP A 70 10.47 15.66 -8.26
CA ASP A 70 9.02 15.81 -8.27
C ASP A 70 8.66 17.30 -8.35
N SER A 71 8.08 17.69 -9.48
CA SER A 71 7.67 19.06 -9.77
C SER A 71 6.57 19.58 -8.84
N GLU A 72 5.84 18.68 -8.18
CA GLU A 72 4.76 19.02 -7.24
C GLU A 72 5.17 18.82 -5.77
N ALA A 73 6.43 18.47 -5.48
CA ALA A 73 6.91 18.24 -4.11
C ALA A 73 6.60 19.39 -3.14
N ALA A 74 6.66 20.64 -3.61
CA ALA A 74 6.38 21.83 -2.82
C ALA A 74 4.92 21.91 -2.33
N GLN A 75 4.00 21.19 -2.97
CA GLN A 75 2.59 21.12 -2.62
C GLN A 75 2.30 19.97 -1.63
N SER A 76 3.28 19.10 -1.39
CA SER A 76 3.12 17.93 -0.52
C SER A 76 3.16 18.22 0.98
N PHE A 77 3.01 19.51 1.38
CA PHE A 77 3.11 20.08 2.73
C PHE A 77 3.48 19.06 3.80
N ALA A 78 4.74 19.10 4.25
CA ALA A 78 5.13 18.36 5.45
C ALA A 78 4.29 18.90 6.62
N ASP A 79 3.37 18.08 7.13
CA ASP A 79 2.62 18.42 8.32
C ASP A 79 3.63 18.61 9.48
N PRO A 80 3.68 19.77 10.15
CA PRO A 80 4.59 19.98 11.28
C PRO A 80 4.26 19.06 12.48
N VAL A 81 3.07 18.45 12.53
CA VAL A 81 2.72 17.39 13.49
C VAL A 81 3.22 16.01 13.03
N ALA A 82 3.38 15.80 11.71
CA ALA A 82 4.05 14.60 11.15
C ALA A 82 5.59 14.68 11.22
N ALA A 83 6.15 15.78 11.75
CA ALA A 83 7.57 15.89 12.09
C ALA A 83 7.97 15.00 13.30
N ALA A 84 6.99 14.42 14.00
CA ALA A 84 7.26 13.29 14.89
C ALA A 84 7.77 12.11 14.03
N ALA A 85 8.93 11.55 14.41
CA ALA A 85 9.53 10.42 13.71
C ALA A 85 8.50 9.31 13.48
N HIS A 86 8.10 9.10 12.23
CA HIS A 86 7.25 7.97 11.87
C HIS A 86 8.06 6.69 12.04
N ALA A 87 7.47 5.70 12.72
CA ALA A 87 8.00 4.35 12.64
C ALA A 87 7.96 3.90 11.17
N ALA A 88 8.93 3.08 10.76
CA ALA A 88 8.94 2.55 9.40
C ALA A 88 7.63 1.82 9.10
N ALA A 89 7.08 2.02 7.90
CA ALA A 89 5.90 1.28 7.48
C ALA A 89 6.19 -0.22 7.49
N ARG A 90 5.15 -1.03 7.65
CA ARG A 90 5.29 -2.49 7.50
C ARG A 90 5.41 -2.83 6.01
N THR A 91 5.93 -4.02 5.70
CA THR A 91 5.85 -4.51 4.31
C THR A 91 4.38 -4.56 3.86
N PRO A 92 4.06 -4.13 2.63
CA PRO A 92 2.70 -4.25 2.08
C PRO A 92 2.21 -5.69 2.18
N ALA A 93 1.08 -5.89 2.88
CA ALA A 93 0.50 -7.21 3.00
C ALA A 93 -0.21 -7.58 1.68
N THR A 94 0.33 -8.56 0.95
CA THR A 94 -0.33 -9.13 -0.23
C THR A 94 -1.46 -10.06 0.22
N ALA A 95 -2.67 -9.85 -0.29
CA ALA A 95 -3.80 -10.70 0.07
C ALA A 95 -3.59 -12.15 -0.44
N VAL A 96 -3.68 -13.14 0.46
CA VAL A 96 -3.72 -14.58 0.16
C VAL A 96 -5.12 -15.11 0.45
N SER A 97 -5.74 -15.79 -0.53
CA SER A 97 -7.11 -16.32 -0.40
C SER A 97 -7.11 -17.71 0.21
N ASN A 98 -7.71 -17.86 1.39
CA ASN A 98 -8.11 -19.15 1.95
C ASN A 98 -9.65 -19.20 1.96
N ILE A 99 -10.26 -20.23 1.36
CA ILE A 99 -11.71 -20.39 1.26
C ILE A 99 -12.19 -21.42 2.29
N ALA A 100 -13.25 -21.10 3.04
CA ALA A 100 -13.85 -21.94 4.08
C ALA A 100 -14.98 -22.86 3.55
N PRO A 101 -15.26 -24.03 4.19
CA PRO A 101 -16.37 -24.91 3.80
C PRO A 101 -17.73 -24.25 4.04
N GLY A 102 -18.60 -24.25 3.01
CA GLY A 102 -19.90 -23.55 3.03
C GLY A 102 -20.00 -22.41 2.03
N ALA A 103 -18.97 -22.20 1.18
CA ALA A 103 -19.01 -21.20 0.12
C ALA A 103 -20.11 -21.52 -0.91
N PRO A 104 -20.95 -20.53 -1.29
CA PRO A 104 -21.97 -20.71 -2.32
C PRO A 104 -21.38 -21.14 -3.66
N THR A 105 -22.15 -21.90 -4.45
CA THR A 105 -21.69 -22.43 -5.74
C THR A 105 -21.42 -21.30 -6.74
N ASP A 106 -20.45 -21.47 -7.65
CA ASP A 106 -20.06 -20.45 -8.65
C ASP A 106 -21.26 -19.92 -9.44
N ALA A 107 -22.22 -20.79 -9.76
CA ALA A 107 -23.43 -20.43 -10.49
C ALA A 107 -24.44 -19.63 -9.64
N GLN A 108 -24.46 -19.82 -8.32
CA GLN A 108 -25.25 -18.98 -7.42
C GLN A 108 -24.60 -17.61 -7.24
N VAL A 109 -23.30 -17.58 -6.97
CA VAL A 109 -22.53 -16.34 -6.84
C VAL A 109 -22.65 -15.50 -8.11
N THR A 110 -22.55 -16.10 -9.29
CA THR A 110 -22.66 -15.39 -10.57
C THR A 110 -24.05 -14.78 -10.78
N ARG A 111 -25.12 -15.47 -10.39
CA ARG A 111 -26.50 -14.96 -10.55
C ARG A 111 -26.84 -13.87 -9.54
N GLU A 112 -26.44 -14.04 -8.29
CA GLU A 112 -26.65 -13.04 -7.25
C GLU A 112 -25.81 -11.78 -7.53
N LEU A 113 -24.58 -11.95 -8.04
CA LEU A 113 -23.72 -10.85 -8.47
C LEU A 113 -24.30 -10.11 -9.67
N ALA A 114 -24.77 -10.80 -10.71
CA ALA A 114 -25.39 -10.15 -11.86
C ALA A 114 -26.66 -9.36 -11.48
N GLN A 115 -27.43 -9.85 -10.50
CA GLN A 115 -28.63 -9.18 -10.01
C GLN A 115 -28.28 -7.92 -9.19
N LEU A 116 -27.21 -7.97 -8.40
CA LEU A 116 -26.68 -6.81 -7.67
C LEU A 116 -26.01 -5.79 -8.61
N GLU A 117 -25.25 -6.24 -9.60
CA GLU A 117 -24.63 -5.41 -10.62
C GLU A 117 -25.70 -4.68 -11.44
N ALA A 118 -26.80 -5.33 -11.82
CA ALA A 118 -27.91 -4.67 -12.52
C ALA A 118 -28.55 -3.55 -11.67
N LEU A 119 -28.68 -3.76 -10.36
CA LEU A 119 -29.16 -2.73 -9.42
C LEU A 119 -28.14 -1.61 -9.23
N GLN A 120 -26.84 -1.92 -9.16
CA GLN A 120 -25.76 -0.94 -9.05
C GLN A 120 -25.59 -0.13 -10.33
N HIS A 121 -25.72 -0.75 -11.51
CA HIS A 121 -25.67 -0.09 -12.81
C HIS A 121 -26.83 0.88 -13.01
N ALA A 122 -28.03 0.56 -12.49
CA ALA A 122 -29.15 1.51 -12.44
C ALA A 122 -28.88 2.74 -11.54
N HIS A 123 -27.89 2.66 -10.63
CA HIS A 123 -27.43 3.75 -9.76
C HIS A 123 -26.05 4.35 -10.20
N SER A 124 -25.46 3.90 -11.31
CA SER A 124 -24.04 4.10 -11.66
C SER A 124 -23.69 5.37 -12.43
N GLY A 125 -24.29 6.51 -12.09
CA GLY A 125 -23.53 7.76 -12.15
C GLY A 125 -22.43 7.82 -11.07
N ARG A 126 -22.50 6.95 -10.04
CA ARG A 126 -21.70 7.00 -8.80
C ARG A 126 -21.31 5.63 -8.20
N GLY A 127 -21.47 4.52 -8.94
CA GLY A 127 -21.54 3.17 -8.36
C GLY A 127 -20.23 2.49 -7.94
N HIS A 128 -19.07 3.11 -8.15
CA HIS A 128 -17.76 2.53 -7.82
C HIS A 128 -16.92 3.46 -6.91
N ALA A 129 -17.57 4.46 -6.32
CA ALA A 129 -16.88 5.46 -5.51
C ALA A 129 -16.73 4.98 -4.07
N GLY A 130 -15.49 4.86 -3.60
CA GLY A 130 -15.20 4.77 -2.18
C GLY A 130 -15.54 6.07 -1.44
N SER A 131 -15.37 6.06 -0.13
CA SER A 131 -15.53 7.25 0.71
C SER A 131 -14.27 7.50 1.54
N ILE A 132 -14.17 8.69 2.13
CA ILE A 132 -13.13 9.03 3.11
C ILE A 132 -13.82 9.25 4.45
N ASP A 133 -13.35 8.59 5.50
CA ASP A 133 -13.91 8.74 6.84
C ASP A 133 -13.39 10.01 7.55
N ALA A 134 -13.88 10.23 8.77
CA ALA A 134 -13.49 11.38 9.59
C ALA A 134 -12.01 11.36 10.02
N ALA A 135 -11.33 10.21 9.91
CA ALA A 135 -9.90 10.05 10.19
C ALA A 135 -9.04 10.20 8.93
N GLY A 136 -9.62 10.53 7.77
CA GLY A 136 -8.89 10.68 6.52
C GLY A 136 -8.52 9.35 5.84
N GLN A 137 -9.12 8.24 6.26
CA GLN A 137 -8.88 6.91 5.67
C GLN A 137 -9.89 6.64 4.55
N ALA A 138 -9.42 6.04 3.46
CA ALA A 138 -10.27 5.61 2.37
C ALA A 138 -11.01 4.29 2.72
N ILE A 139 -12.28 4.23 2.39
CA ILE A 139 -13.15 3.07 2.54
C ILE A 139 -13.46 2.53 1.14
N ALA A 140 -13.11 1.27 0.89
CA ALA A 140 -13.45 0.58 -0.34
C ALA A 140 -14.98 0.43 -0.48
N PRO A 141 -15.56 0.68 -1.66
CA PRO A 141 -16.99 0.46 -1.86
C PRO A 141 -17.34 -1.02 -1.84
N ALA A 142 -18.60 -1.33 -1.52
CA ALA A 142 -19.11 -2.69 -1.58
C ALA A 142 -18.98 -3.26 -3.01
N GLY A 143 -18.50 -4.49 -3.12
CA GLY A 143 -18.27 -5.15 -4.42
C GLY A 143 -16.95 -4.78 -5.10
N ALA A 144 -16.09 -3.97 -4.48
CA ALA A 144 -14.74 -3.75 -4.97
C ALA A 144 -13.96 -5.09 -5.03
N PRO A 145 -13.24 -5.38 -6.13
CA PRO A 145 -12.34 -6.52 -6.18
C PRO A 145 -11.34 -6.50 -5.02
N GLN A 146 -10.96 -7.68 -4.54
CA GLN A 146 -10.03 -7.82 -3.40
C GLN A 146 -8.73 -7.04 -3.62
N ALA A 147 -8.19 -7.04 -4.85
CA ALA A 147 -7.01 -6.27 -5.20
C ALA A 147 -7.20 -4.76 -4.99
N VAL A 148 -8.38 -4.21 -5.32
CA VAL A 148 -8.71 -2.79 -5.14
C VAL A 148 -8.81 -2.46 -3.65
N ALA A 149 -9.47 -3.31 -2.87
CA ALA A 149 -9.53 -3.15 -1.41
C ALA A 149 -8.13 -3.20 -0.78
N ALA A 150 -7.24 -4.07 -1.28
CA ALA A 150 -5.86 -4.16 -0.82
C ALA A 150 -5.03 -2.91 -1.17
N VAL A 151 -5.22 -2.34 -2.37
CA VAL A 151 -4.59 -1.06 -2.74
C VAL A 151 -5.06 0.07 -1.81
N ILE A 152 -6.36 0.14 -1.50
CA ILE A 152 -6.90 1.12 -0.54
C ILE A 152 -6.28 0.91 0.85
N ALA A 153 -6.22 -0.33 1.33
CA ALA A 153 -5.59 -0.64 2.61
C ALA A 153 -4.09 -0.28 2.64
N GLY A 154 -3.37 -0.49 1.54
CA GLY A 154 -1.98 -0.08 1.38
C GLY A 154 -1.82 1.44 1.41
N GLY A 155 -2.64 2.17 0.67
CA GLY A 155 -2.62 3.64 0.69
C GLY A 155 -2.98 4.21 2.06
N ASN A 156 -3.97 3.64 2.74
CA ASN A 156 -4.33 3.96 4.13
C ASN A 156 -3.15 3.80 5.10
N ALA A 157 -2.38 2.72 4.97
CA ALA A 157 -1.26 2.43 5.86
C ALA A 157 -0.13 3.47 5.82
N ILE A 158 -0.05 4.26 4.74
CA ILE A 158 0.91 5.35 4.58
C ILE A 158 0.25 6.70 4.32
N ALA A 159 -1.07 6.84 4.54
CA ALA A 159 -1.81 8.03 4.15
C ALA A 159 -1.33 9.29 4.88
N ASP A 160 -0.76 9.11 6.08
CA ASP A 160 -0.31 10.15 6.98
C ASP A 160 1.23 10.34 7.04
N PHE A 161 2.00 9.51 6.33
CA PHE A 161 3.46 9.57 6.35
C PHE A 161 4.01 10.87 5.74
N PRO A 162 5.18 11.36 6.16
CA PRO A 162 5.78 12.54 5.55
C PRO A 162 6.19 12.32 4.09
N TYR A 163 6.30 13.42 3.34
CA TYR A 163 6.90 13.43 2.01
C TYR A 163 8.40 13.67 2.09
N VAL A 164 9.19 12.81 1.47
CA VAL A 164 10.64 12.99 1.28
C VAL A 164 10.97 12.50 -0.13
N TYR A 165 11.66 13.33 -0.92
CA TYR A 165 12.11 12.95 -2.26
C TYR A 165 12.98 11.68 -2.22
N GLY A 166 12.63 10.66 -3.00
CA GLY A 166 13.26 9.35 -2.99
C GLY A 166 12.79 8.40 -1.88
N GLY A 167 11.89 8.84 -1.00
CA GLY A 167 11.35 8.03 0.09
C GLY A 167 10.56 6.84 -0.45
N GLY A 168 10.83 5.63 0.07
CA GLY A 168 10.19 4.39 -0.34
C GLY A 168 10.82 3.70 -1.57
N HIS A 169 11.93 4.22 -2.11
CA HIS A 169 12.60 3.60 -3.28
C HIS A 169 13.63 2.54 -2.95
N ALA A 170 14.31 2.67 -1.80
CA ALA A 170 15.25 1.64 -1.35
C ALA A 170 14.51 0.34 -0.97
N SER A 171 13.32 0.48 -0.38
CA SER A 171 12.40 -0.62 -0.10
C SER A 171 11.00 -0.08 0.22
N PHE A 172 9.97 -0.93 0.20
CA PHE A 172 8.63 -0.53 0.67
C PHE A 172 8.57 -0.20 2.16
N VAL A 173 9.58 -0.54 2.95
CA VAL A 173 9.66 -0.25 4.38
C VAL A 173 10.48 1.01 4.56
N ASP A 174 9.80 2.13 4.73
CA ASP A 174 10.42 3.45 4.94
C ASP A 174 9.61 4.30 5.94
N THR A 175 10.22 5.39 6.40
CA THR A 175 9.65 6.38 7.31
C THR A 175 9.02 7.58 6.58
N ALA A 176 9.25 7.69 5.27
CA ALA A 176 8.69 8.73 4.40
C ALA A 176 8.53 8.21 2.98
N TYR A 177 7.63 8.82 2.20
CA TYR A 177 7.35 8.41 0.82
C TYR A 177 7.20 9.62 -0.10
N ASP A 178 7.88 9.61 -1.25
CA ASP A 178 7.59 10.53 -2.34
C ASP A 178 6.35 10.10 -3.13
N CYS A 179 6.07 10.76 -4.26
CA CYS A 179 4.89 10.49 -5.08
C CYS A 179 4.87 9.05 -5.62
N SER A 180 5.96 8.62 -6.25
CA SER A 180 6.07 7.31 -6.90
C SER A 180 6.27 6.17 -5.91
N GLY A 181 7.01 6.40 -4.81
CA GLY A 181 7.11 5.51 -3.67
C GLY A 181 5.76 5.28 -3.00
N SER A 182 4.93 6.34 -2.85
CA SER A 182 3.58 6.23 -2.30
C SER A 182 2.67 5.37 -3.19
N VAL A 183 2.61 5.68 -4.49
CA VAL A 183 1.81 4.89 -5.46
C VAL A 183 2.32 3.46 -5.52
N SER A 184 3.63 3.25 -5.51
CA SER A 184 4.26 1.94 -5.54
C SER A 184 3.85 1.09 -4.33
N TYR A 185 3.92 1.64 -3.11
CA TYR A 185 3.54 0.94 -1.89
C TYR A 185 2.09 0.43 -1.95
N ALA A 186 1.17 1.29 -2.41
CA ALA A 186 -0.24 0.92 -2.51
C ALA A 186 -0.48 -0.14 -3.60
N LEU A 187 0.14 -0.01 -4.78
CA LEU A 187 0.05 -1.01 -5.85
C LEU A 187 0.66 -2.36 -5.46
N ALA A 188 1.72 -2.35 -4.65
CA ALA A 188 2.34 -3.55 -4.11
C ALA A 188 1.40 -4.30 -3.15
N ALA A 189 0.63 -3.58 -2.32
CA ALA A 189 -0.41 -4.18 -1.50
C ALA A 189 -1.49 -4.90 -2.35
N GLY A 190 -1.79 -4.34 -3.53
CA GLY A 190 -2.67 -4.95 -4.53
C GLY A 190 -2.03 -6.08 -5.36
N GLY A 191 -0.75 -6.41 -5.14
CA GLY A 191 -0.02 -7.43 -5.90
C GLY A 191 0.32 -7.04 -7.34
N MET A 192 0.25 -5.75 -7.70
CA MET A 192 0.43 -5.28 -9.09
C MET A 192 1.89 -4.97 -9.44
N ILE A 193 2.73 -4.75 -8.42
CA ILE A 193 4.18 -4.56 -8.57
C ILE A 193 4.91 -5.29 -7.44
N ALA A 194 6.14 -5.73 -7.71
CA ALA A 194 6.96 -6.50 -6.77
C ALA A 194 8.08 -5.68 -6.11
N SER A 195 8.37 -4.49 -6.63
CA SER A 195 9.38 -3.56 -6.12
C SER A 195 8.95 -2.12 -6.33
N PRO A 196 9.47 -1.14 -5.56
CA PRO A 196 9.27 0.27 -5.85
C PRO A 196 9.68 0.62 -7.28
N VAL A 197 8.92 1.51 -7.91
CA VAL A 197 9.18 2.02 -9.27
C VAL A 197 9.02 3.53 -9.31
N THR A 198 9.74 4.16 -10.23
CA THR A 198 9.70 5.62 -10.43
C THR A 198 8.43 6.08 -11.15
N SER A 199 8.10 7.37 -11.04
CA SER A 199 7.02 8.00 -11.81
C SER A 199 7.20 7.83 -13.32
N GLY A 200 8.43 7.93 -13.82
CA GLY A 200 8.78 7.65 -15.22
C GLY A 200 8.49 6.22 -15.66
N GLU A 201 8.76 5.22 -14.81
CA GLU A 201 8.44 3.82 -15.12
C GLU A 201 6.92 3.58 -15.13
N LEU A 202 6.20 4.21 -14.20
CA LEU A 202 4.73 4.16 -14.13
C LEU A 202 4.05 4.73 -15.38
N MET A 203 4.70 5.61 -16.15
CA MET A 203 4.20 6.07 -17.45
C MET A 203 4.02 4.94 -18.46
N SER A 204 4.60 3.76 -18.23
CA SER A 204 4.51 2.57 -19.09
C SER A 204 3.96 1.33 -18.37
N TRP A 205 3.55 1.46 -17.12
CA TRP A 205 2.94 0.38 -16.33
C TRP A 205 1.56 0.01 -16.87
N GLY A 206 1.20 -1.28 -16.83
CA GLY A 206 -0.13 -1.75 -17.21
C GLY A 206 -0.54 -1.43 -18.66
N ALA A 207 -1.84 -1.26 -18.89
CA ALA A 207 -2.41 -0.89 -20.18
C ALA A 207 -2.68 0.62 -20.27
N PRO A 208 -2.61 1.23 -21.47
CA PRO A 208 -2.96 2.64 -21.67
C PRO A 208 -4.44 2.94 -21.38
N GLY A 209 -4.70 4.13 -20.87
CA GLY A 209 -6.05 4.66 -20.64
C GLY A 209 -6.53 4.47 -19.19
N PRO A 210 -7.67 5.11 -18.84
CA PRO A 210 -8.27 4.96 -17.52
C PRO A 210 -8.81 3.55 -17.30
N GLY A 211 -8.63 3.03 -16.09
CA GLY A 211 -9.21 1.76 -15.64
C GLY A 211 -10.55 1.94 -14.96
N ARG A 212 -11.26 0.83 -14.71
CA ARG A 212 -12.59 0.90 -14.05
C ARG A 212 -12.46 1.20 -12.56
N TRP A 213 -11.50 0.57 -11.90
CA TRP A 213 -11.23 0.70 -10.48
C TRP A 213 -9.98 1.50 -10.19
N ILE A 214 -8.91 1.30 -10.98
CA ILE A 214 -7.61 1.92 -10.74
C ILE A 214 -7.12 2.62 -12.00
N SER A 215 -6.79 3.90 -11.86
CA SER A 215 -6.07 4.67 -12.88
C SER A 215 -4.85 5.32 -12.24
N VAL A 216 -3.66 5.03 -12.76
CA VAL A 216 -2.41 5.70 -12.42
C VAL A 216 -2.19 6.82 -13.44
N TYR A 217 -1.91 8.01 -12.94
CA TYR A 217 -1.58 9.18 -13.73
C TYR A 217 -0.12 9.50 -13.47
N ALA A 218 0.73 9.34 -14.47
CA ALA A 218 2.17 9.52 -14.33
C ALA A 218 2.77 10.40 -15.44
N HIS A 219 3.71 11.25 -15.08
CA HIS A 219 4.72 11.79 -15.98
C HIS A 219 6.08 11.75 -15.27
N SER A 220 7.15 12.21 -15.93
CA SER A 220 8.51 12.06 -15.39
C SER A 220 8.74 12.71 -14.03
N GLY A 221 7.94 13.70 -13.65
CA GLY A 221 8.16 14.53 -12.46
C GLY A 221 6.99 14.54 -11.49
N HIS A 222 5.98 13.66 -11.64
CA HIS A 222 4.95 13.45 -10.64
C HIS A 222 4.10 12.22 -10.98
N THR A 223 3.54 11.58 -9.97
CA THR A 223 2.54 10.53 -10.18
C THR A 223 1.53 10.50 -9.03
N PHE A 224 0.28 10.20 -9.38
CA PHE A 224 -0.79 9.93 -8.42
C PHE A 224 -1.67 8.82 -8.96
N MET A 225 -2.63 8.34 -8.17
CA MET A 225 -3.61 7.37 -8.64
C MET A 225 -5.02 7.71 -8.19
N VAL A 226 -5.99 7.23 -8.96
CA VAL A 226 -7.40 7.21 -8.58
C VAL A 226 -7.80 5.75 -8.38
N VAL A 227 -8.28 5.42 -7.19
CA VAL A 227 -8.68 4.07 -6.78
C VAL A 227 -10.11 4.14 -6.28
N ALA A 228 -11.03 3.44 -6.95
CA ALA A 228 -12.46 3.49 -6.67
C ALA A 228 -12.96 4.96 -6.57
N GLY A 229 -12.55 5.81 -7.51
CA GLY A 229 -12.93 7.23 -7.54
C GLY A 229 -12.26 8.13 -6.49
N LEU A 230 -11.44 7.58 -5.59
CA LEU A 230 -10.68 8.35 -4.60
C LEU A 230 -9.27 8.64 -5.11
N ARG A 231 -8.84 9.89 -5.07
CA ARG A 231 -7.49 10.28 -5.44
C ARG A 231 -6.53 10.01 -4.28
N PHE A 232 -5.45 9.29 -4.55
CA PHE A 232 -4.30 9.13 -3.66
C PHE A 232 -3.11 9.90 -4.24
N ASP A 233 -2.70 10.96 -3.56
CA ASP A 233 -1.78 11.95 -4.08
C ASP A 233 -0.98 12.63 -2.95
N THR A 234 0.33 12.78 -3.14
CA THR A 234 1.18 13.47 -2.17
C THR A 234 1.02 14.99 -2.22
N SER A 235 0.75 15.59 -3.39
CA SER A 235 0.62 17.05 -3.54
C SER A 235 -0.67 17.62 -2.91
N GLY A 236 -1.53 16.75 -2.37
CA GLY A 236 -2.84 17.08 -1.83
C GLY A 236 -2.96 17.22 -0.31
N ARG A 237 -1.87 17.09 0.48
CA ARG A 237 -1.94 17.08 1.96
C ARG A 237 -2.39 18.40 2.61
N ALA A 238 -2.67 19.46 1.84
CA ALA A 238 -3.15 20.76 2.33
C ALA A 238 -4.57 20.77 2.93
N GLY A 239 -5.24 19.62 3.08
CA GLY A 239 -6.61 19.50 3.58
C GLY A 239 -6.70 19.28 5.10
N PRO A 240 -7.89 19.51 5.71
CA PRO A 240 -8.08 19.44 7.17
C PRO A 240 -7.87 18.05 7.79
N LEU A 241 -7.76 17.01 6.97
CA LEU A 241 -7.57 15.62 7.41
C LEU A 241 -6.11 15.16 7.30
N SER A 242 -5.17 16.00 6.82
CA SER A 242 -3.75 15.68 6.64
C SER A 242 -3.50 14.29 6.01
N THR A 243 -4.29 13.92 5.00
CA THR A 243 -4.24 12.59 4.34
C THR A 243 -3.87 12.74 2.86
N ARG A 244 -3.21 11.73 2.31
CA ARG A 244 -2.99 11.59 0.85
C ARG A 244 -4.29 11.34 0.08
N TRP A 245 -5.38 10.94 0.76
CA TRP A 245 -6.67 10.67 0.13
C TRP A 245 -7.48 11.95 -0.09
N SER A 246 -8.10 12.08 -1.26
CA SER A 246 -8.99 13.19 -1.57
C SER A 246 -10.11 12.78 -2.52
N THR A 247 -11.28 13.40 -2.36
CA THR A 247 -12.38 13.35 -3.34
C THR A 247 -12.31 14.52 -4.33
N ASN A 248 -11.40 15.47 -4.14
CA ASN A 248 -11.30 16.64 -4.99
C ASN A 248 -10.73 16.26 -6.37
N PRO A 249 -11.36 16.70 -7.46
CA PRO A 249 -10.80 16.53 -8.79
C PRO A 249 -9.48 17.30 -8.92
N ARG A 250 -8.61 16.85 -9.83
CA ARG A 250 -7.46 17.63 -10.31
C ARG A 250 -7.36 17.55 -11.82
N SER A 251 -6.60 18.49 -12.39
CA SER A 251 -6.18 18.36 -13.78
C SER A 251 -5.32 17.11 -13.96
N THR A 252 -5.59 16.39 -15.04
CA THR A 252 -4.83 15.22 -15.50
C THR A 252 -4.03 15.54 -16.78
N ALA A 253 -4.05 16.80 -17.22
CA ALA A 253 -3.35 17.23 -18.42
C ALA A 253 -1.83 16.98 -18.27
N GLY A 254 -1.22 16.39 -19.30
CA GLY A 254 0.21 16.06 -19.30
C GLY A 254 0.59 14.73 -18.65
N PHE A 255 -0.36 14.03 -18.01
CA PHE A 255 -0.12 12.71 -17.43
C PHE A 255 -0.45 11.60 -18.44
N ALA A 256 0.44 10.61 -18.54
CA ALA A 256 0.10 9.31 -19.11
C ALA A 256 -0.86 8.60 -18.14
N VAL A 257 -2.01 8.15 -18.66
CA VAL A 257 -2.99 7.40 -17.87
C VAL A 257 -2.81 5.91 -18.12
N ARG A 258 -2.70 5.15 -17.04
CA ARG A 258 -2.47 3.71 -17.05
C ARG A 258 -3.41 2.97 -16.11
N HIS A 259 -3.69 1.71 -16.40
CA HIS A 259 -4.48 0.86 -15.53
C HIS A 259 -4.01 -0.59 -15.54
N TRP A 260 -4.41 -1.35 -14.52
CA TRP A 260 -4.19 -2.78 -14.47
C TRP A 260 -5.27 -3.51 -15.28
N PRO A 261 -4.92 -4.33 -16.29
CA PRO A 261 -5.91 -5.04 -17.09
C PRO A 261 -6.81 -5.94 -16.24
N GLY A 262 -8.13 -5.89 -16.51
CA GLY A 262 -9.12 -6.67 -15.77
C GLY A 262 -9.62 -6.00 -14.48
N LEU A 263 -9.11 -4.80 -14.15
CA LEU A 263 -9.61 -3.93 -13.09
C LEU A 263 -9.99 -2.54 -13.62
#